data_AF-K1SMP2-F1
#
_entry.id   AF-K1SMP2-F1
#
_cell.length_a   1.000
_cell.length_b   1.000
_cell.length_c   1.000
_cell.angle_alpha   90.00
_cell.angle_beta   90.00
_cell.angle_gamma   90.00
#
_symmetry.space_group_name_H-M   'P 1'
#
loop_
_entity.id
_entity.type
_entity.pdbx_description
1 polymer ?
#
loop_
_entity_poly.entity_id
_entity_poly.type
_entity_poly.pdbx_seq_one_letter_code
_entity_poly.pdbx_strand_id
1 'polypeptide(L)'
;MDGKYEYSYSDGDQWYQWSPDSKWILTNYIGIGGWNNKDVALVNASGNGEIHNLTESGYSDGNAKWVLDGKAMIWESDRAGFRSHGSWG
;
A
#
# COMPACT_ATOMS: atom_id res chain seq x y z
N MET A 1 10.07 4.13 -8.35
CA MET A 1 8.92 5.02 -8.01
C MET A 1 9.49 6.36 -7.54
N ASP A 2 8.77 7.46 -7.71
CA ASP A 2 9.21 8.78 -7.18
C ASP A 2 9.14 8.79 -5.64
N GLY A 3 10.07 9.47 -4.99
CA GLY A 3 10.15 9.57 -3.53
C GLY A 3 8.93 10.19 -2.85
N LYS A 4 8.11 10.94 -3.60
CA LYS A 4 6.82 11.45 -3.09
C LYS A 4 5.77 10.36 -2.84
N TYR A 5 5.94 9.19 -3.45
CA TYR A 5 5.01 8.06 -3.35
C TYR A 5 5.50 6.98 -2.40
N GLU A 6 6.81 6.90 -2.15
CA GLU A 6 7.37 5.99 -1.16
C GLU A 6 8.76 6.48 -0.77
N TYR A 7 9.10 6.43 0.52
CA TYR A 7 10.36 6.96 1.03
C TYR A 7 11.04 5.96 1.97
N SER A 8 12.35 5.78 1.78
CA SER A 8 13.20 4.88 2.55
C SER A 8 14.17 5.68 3.42
N TYR A 9 14.26 5.31 4.70
CA TYR A 9 15.22 5.81 5.68
C TYR A 9 16.48 4.94 5.76
N SER A 10 16.35 3.66 5.44
CA SER A 10 17.46 2.70 5.45
C SER A 10 17.17 1.54 4.50
N ASP A 11 18.22 0.94 3.95
CA ASP A 11 18.11 -0.23 3.10
C ASP A 11 17.27 -1.35 3.76
N GLY A 12 16.27 -1.86 3.02
CA GLY A 12 15.42 -2.95 3.47
C GLY A 12 14.20 -2.56 4.30
N ASP A 13 13.93 -1.26 4.51
CA ASP A 13 12.74 -0.79 5.22
C ASP A 13 11.46 -0.80 4.36
N GLN A 14 11.62 -0.89 3.03
CA GLN A 14 10.49 -0.94 2.10
C GLN A 14 9.95 -2.35 1.95
N TRP A 15 8.65 -2.45 2.11
CA TRP A 15 7.91 -3.68 1.92
C TRP A 15 7.32 -3.74 0.52
N TYR A 16 7.43 -4.91 -0.13
CA TYR A 16 6.78 -5.20 -1.40
C TYR A 16 6.56 -6.72 -1.58
N GLN A 17 5.66 -7.10 -2.49
CA GLN A 17 5.46 -8.48 -2.93
C GLN A 17 5.23 -8.57 -4.44
N TRP A 18 5.91 -9.52 -5.07
CA TRP A 18 5.68 -9.87 -6.48
C TRP A 18 4.34 -10.59 -6.66
N SER A 19 3.64 -10.26 -7.74
CA SER A 19 2.53 -11.09 -8.21
C SER A 19 3.03 -12.47 -8.64
N PRO A 20 2.20 -13.53 -8.52
CA PRO A 20 2.60 -14.88 -8.95
C PRO A 20 2.94 -14.99 -10.45
N ASP A 21 2.43 -14.09 -11.27
CA ASP A 21 2.71 -14.03 -12.72
C ASP A 21 3.88 -13.09 -13.09
N SER A 22 4.55 -12.50 -12.09
CA SER A 22 5.69 -11.58 -12.23
C SER A 22 5.42 -10.30 -13.02
N LYS A 23 4.15 -9.93 -13.22
CA LYS A 23 3.78 -8.71 -13.96
C LYS A 23 3.59 -7.49 -13.07
N TRP A 24 3.39 -7.70 -11.77
CA TRP A 24 3.04 -6.64 -10.85
C TRP A 24 3.80 -6.74 -9.54
N ILE A 25 3.97 -5.58 -8.91
CA ILE A 25 4.50 -5.44 -7.56
C ILE A 25 3.42 -4.79 -6.70
N LEU A 26 3.10 -5.41 -5.58
CA LEU A 26 2.25 -4.87 -4.53
C LEU A 26 3.15 -4.19 -3.49
N THR A 27 2.86 -2.94 -3.14
CA THR A 27 3.72 -2.13 -2.26
C THR A 27 2.88 -1.14 -1.45
N ASN A 28 3.50 -0.56 -0.42
CA ASN A 28 2.97 0.63 0.23
C ASN A 28 3.02 1.84 -0.73
N TYR A 29 2.20 2.84 -0.43
CA TYR A 29 2.07 4.05 -1.23
C TYR A 29 1.67 5.24 -0.35
N ILE A 30 2.34 6.37 -0.52
CA ILE A 30 1.98 7.64 0.11
C ILE A 30 0.89 8.28 -0.76
N GLY A 31 -0.36 8.00 -0.39
CA GLY A 31 -1.56 8.45 -1.08
C GLY A 31 -2.25 9.62 -0.38
N ILE A 32 -3.57 9.55 -0.28
CA ILE A 32 -4.41 10.68 0.20
C ILE A 32 -4.14 10.98 1.67
N GLY A 33 -3.96 9.94 2.49
CA GLY A 33 -3.65 10.05 3.90
C GLY A 33 -2.25 10.62 4.22
N GLY A 34 -1.38 10.77 3.21
CA GLY A 34 -0.02 11.25 3.39
C GLY A 34 0.90 10.22 4.05
N TRP A 35 2.07 10.68 4.50
CA TRP A 35 3.15 9.79 4.96
C TRP A 35 2.78 8.95 6.19
N ASN A 36 1.90 9.47 7.05
CA ASN A 36 1.43 8.81 8.28
C ASN A 36 0.30 7.80 8.05
N ASN A 37 -0.43 7.91 6.94
CA ASN A 37 -1.55 7.03 6.60
C ASN A 37 -1.30 6.48 5.19
N LYS A 38 -0.50 5.41 5.14
CA LYS A 38 -0.11 4.78 3.89
C LYS A 38 -1.29 4.05 3.26
N ASP A 39 -1.34 4.12 1.95
CA ASP A 39 -2.20 3.35 1.05
C ASP A 39 -1.44 2.12 0.51
N VAL A 40 -2.17 1.25 -0.20
CA VAL A 40 -1.59 0.12 -0.93
C VAL A 40 -1.67 0.38 -2.42
N ALA A 41 -0.57 0.18 -3.15
CA ALA A 41 -0.54 0.35 -4.61
C ALA A 41 -0.02 -0.87 -5.36
N LEU A 42 -0.44 -0.93 -6.62
CA LEU A 42 0.03 -1.88 -7.62
C LEU A 42 0.93 -1.17 -8.62
N VAL A 43 2.12 -1.71 -8.85
CA VAL A 43 3.11 -1.16 -9.77
C VAL A 43 3.34 -2.16 -10.89
N ASN A 44 3.28 -1.68 -12.13
CA ASN A 44 3.59 -2.52 -13.28
C ASN A 44 5.09 -2.84 -13.32
N ALA A 45 5.43 -4.13 -13.33
CA ALA A 45 6.81 -4.59 -13.28
C ALA A 45 7.60 -4.32 -14.57
N SER A 46 6.93 -4.00 -15.68
CA SER A 46 7.59 -3.62 -16.93
C SER A 46 8.36 -2.30 -16.85
N GLY A 47 8.14 -1.50 -15.80
CA GLY A 47 8.79 -0.20 -15.62
C GLY A 47 8.22 0.91 -16.50
N ASN A 48 7.05 0.70 -17.12
CA ASN A 48 6.34 1.72 -17.92
C ASN A 48 5.81 2.91 -17.10
N GLY A 49 5.95 2.88 -15.77
CA GLY A 49 5.51 3.94 -14.84
C GLY A 49 4.05 3.83 -14.41
N GLU A 50 3.34 2.78 -14.80
CA GLU A 50 1.96 2.56 -14.41
C GLU A 50 1.86 2.15 -12.93
N ILE A 51 1.09 2.91 -12.17
CA ILE A 51 0.84 2.71 -10.75
C ILE A 51 -0.66 2.91 -10.49
N HIS A 52 -1.26 1.98 -9.74
CA HIS A 52 -2.66 2.05 -9.30
C HIS A 52 -2.71 2.10 -7.78
N ASN A 53 -3.25 3.17 -7.20
CA ASN A 53 -3.61 3.19 -5.79
C ASN A 53 -4.88 2.34 -5.60
N LEU A 54 -4.79 1.27 -4.81
CA LEU A 54 -5.89 0.32 -4.64
C LEU A 54 -6.88 0.75 -3.56
N THR A 55 -6.44 1.56 -2.60
CA THR A 55 -7.21 1.89 -1.40
C THR A 55 -7.79 3.29 -1.43
N GLU A 56 -7.11 4.24 -2.09
CA GLU A 56 -7.53 5.64 -2.24
C GLU A 56 -8.04 6.23 -0.92
N SER A 57 -7.29 6.03 0.14
CA SER A 57 -7.78 6.11 1.51
C SER A 57 -7.08 7.21 2.30
N GLY A 58 -7.84 7.80 3.23
CA GLY A 58 -7.30 8.69 4.26
C GLY A 58 -6.96 7.97 5.57
N TYR A 59 -6.97 6.63 5.55
CA TYR A 59 -6.76 5.72 6.65
C TYR A 59 -5.45 4.95 6.44
N SER A 60 -5.00 4.20 7.43
CA SER A 60 -3.81 3.36 7.26
C SER A 60 -4.22 2.00 6.70
N ASP A 61 -3.76 1.72 5.48
CA ASP A 61 -3.89 0.44 4.81
C ASP A 61 -2.51 -0.22 4.66
N GLY A 62 -2.41 -1.51 4.99
CA GLY A 62 -1.11 -2.18 5.01
C GLY A 62 -1.21 -3.70 5.02
N ASN A 63 -0.05 -4.37 5.17
CA ASN A 63 0.07 -5.82 5.18
C ASN A 63 -0.61 -6.51 3.99
N ALA A 64 -0.57 -5.86 2.83
CA ALA A 64 -1.29 -6.34 1.66
C ALA A 64 -0.69 -7.66 1.15
N LYS A 65 -1.52 -8.56 0.63
CA LYS A 65 -1.07 -9.88 0.14
C LYS A 65 -1.84 -10.29 -1.09
N TRP A 66 -1.13 -10.97 -1.99
CA TRP A 66 -1.75 -11.74 -3.06
C TRP A 66 -2.43 -12.98 -2.49
N VAL A 67 -3.65 -13.24 -2.93
CA VAL A 67 -4.42 -14.45 -2.62
C VAL A 67 -5.04 -15.03 -3.88
N LEU A 68 -5.57 -16.25 -3.79
CA LEU A 68 -6.22 -16.93 -4.91
C LEU A 68 -5.35 -16.99 -6.17
N ASP A 69 -4.07 -17.35 -6.01
CA ASP A 69 -3.05 -17.40 -7.08
C ASP A 69 -2.94 -16.08 -7.87
N GLY A 70 -3.02 -14.95 -7.18
CA GLY A 70 -2.88 -13.62 -7.77
C GLY A 70 -4.18 -13.06 -8.35
N LYS A 71 -5.31 -13.75 -8.19
CA LYS A 71 -6.62 -13.29 -8.67
C LYS A 71 -7.30 -12.30 -7.73
N ALA A 72 -6.79 -12.14 -6.52
CA ALA A 72 -7.27 -11.15 -5.57
C ALA A 72 -6.14 -10.67 -4.65
N MET A 73 -6.40 -9.55 -3.98
CA MET A 73 -5.55 -9.00 -2.94
C MET A 73 -6.38 -8.73 -1.69
N ILE A 74 -5.77 -8.90 -0.53
CA ILE A 74 -6.32 -8.52 0.77
C ILE A 74 -5.35 -7.57 1.46
N TRP A 75 -5.86 -6.72 2.35
CA TRP A 75 -5.06 -5.81 3.17
C TRP A 75 -5.76 -5.57 4.51
N GLU A 76 -4.99 -5.11 5.49
CA GLU A 76 -5.51 -4.62 6.76
C GLU A 76 -5.82 -3.12 6.63
N SER A 77 -6.90 -2.68 7.27
CA SER A 77 -7.36 -1.28 7.20
C SER A 77 -7.86 -0.83 8.57
N ASP A 78 -7.34 0.30 9.07
CA ASP A 78 -7.80 0.90 10.32
C ASP A 78 -9.08 1.75 10.18
N ARG A 79 -9.63 1.86 8.96
CA ARG A 79 -10.87 2.59 8.64
C ARG A 79 -12.07 2.23 9.51
N ALA A 80 -12.12 0.99 10.00
CA ALA A 80 -13.17 0.49 10.88
C ALA A 80 -12.70 0.31 12.34
N GLY A 81 -11.52 0.84 12.69
CA GLY A 81 -10.95 0.80 14.04
C GLY A 81 -11.83 1.46 15.09
N PHE A 82 -11.52 1.23 16.37
CA PHE A 82 -12.38 1.54 17.51
C PHE A 82 -12.91 2.99 17.51
N ARG A 83 -14.17 3.15 17.07
CA ARG A 83 -14.95 4.39 17.15
C ARG A 83 -15.15 4.90 18.58
N SER A 84 -14.84 4.08 19.59
CA SER A 84 -14.92 4.42 21.02
C SER A 84 -13.69 5.13 21.58
N HIS A 85 -12.62 5.34 20.81
CA HIS A 85 -11.52 6.24 21.19
C HIS A 85 -11.71 7.63 20.59
N GLY A 86 -12.88 8.22 20.86
CA GLY A 86 -13.06 9.66 20.78
C GLY A 86 -12.46 10.31 22.02
N SER A 87 -11.15 10.55 22.03
CA SER A 87 -10.52 11.65 22.77
C SER A 87 -9.02 11.67 22.48
N TRP A 88 -8.63 12.53 21.56
CA TRP A 88 -7.47 13.38 21.80
C TRP A 88 -8.05 14.79 21.80
N GLY A 89 -7.91 15.49 22.93
CA GLY A 89 -8.24 16.91 23.03
C GLY A 89 -7.41 17.75 22.07
#